data_AF-A0A7Y3BYT1-F1
#
_entry.id   AF-A0A7Y3BYT1-F1
#
_cell.length_a   1.000
_cell.length_b   1.000
_cell.length_c   1.000
_cell.angle_alpha   90.00
_cell.angle_beta   90.00
_cell.angle_gamma   90.00
#
_symmetry.space_group_name_H-M   'P 1'
#
loop_
_entity.id
_entity.type
_entity.pdbx_description
1 polymer ?
#
loop_
_entity_poly.entity_id
_entity_poly.type
_entity_poly.pdbx_seq_one_letter_code
_entity_poly.pdbx_strand_id
1 'polypeptide(L)'
;MTVEVLQEGRSASSVYRFVLDSPGPAIIAKNFGDGSDPVERNVYEQVLPLVGIGGPTFLGVAHGDGDAWLFTSEVTGHAYDEKNPAHRSALANWLGTLHSDVMWEPAKLPDKSSAHYLELLHSAVAVMPAIQRREAKTARVRRVIDIVLRQFDRLESHWPVLEEYCIAAPRTMVHGDLVSHNVFI
;
A
#
# COMPACT_ATOMS: atom_id res chain seq x y z
N MET A 1 -21.51 2.41 -22.38
CA MET A 1 -20.42 2.11 -21.43
C MET A 1 -19.11 2.51 -22.07
N THR A 2 -18.27 3.25 -21.34
CA THR A 2 -16.92 3.65 -21.78
C THR A 2 -15.88 3.00 -20.89
N VAL A 3 -14.74 2.61 -21.47
CA VAL A 3 -13.60 2.05 -20.74
C VAL A 3 -12.40 2.96 -20.94
N GLU A 4 -11.80 3.38 -19.84
CA GLU A 4 -10.59 4.21 -19.80
C GLU A 4 -9.47 3.42 -19.13
N VAL A 5 -8.28 3.47 -19.71
CA VAL A 5 -7.09 2.83 -19.12
C VAL A 5 -6.42 3.85 -18.21
N LEU A 6 -6.38 3.54 -16.91
CA LEU A 6 -5.72 4.39 -15.91
C LEU A 6 -4.26 4.00 -15.73
N GLN A 7 -3.96 2.70 -15.79
CA GLN A 7 -2.61 2.16 -15.66
C GLN A 7 -2.46 0.86 -16.46
N GLU A 8 -1.43 0.77 -17.31
CA GLU A 8 -1.01 -0.48 -17.94
C GLU A 8 0.19 -1.07 -17.19
N GLY A 9 -0.02 -2.21 -16.54
CA GLY A 9 1.03 -2.89 -15.80
C GLY A 9 1.74 -3.93 -16.66
N ARG A 10 3.03 -3.72 -16.98
CA ARG A 10 3.91 -4.78 -17.55
C ARG A 10 4.51 -5.72 -16.48
N SER A 11 4.49 -5.31 -15.21
CA SER A 11 5.04 -6.04 -14.04
C SER A 11 4.30 -5.72 -12.73
N ALA A 12 3.23 -4.93 -12.82
CA ALA A 12 2.33 -4.55 -11.73
C ALA A 12 0.89 -4.79 -12.22
N SER A 13 -0.10 -4.57 -11.36
CA SER A 13 -1.51 -4.67 -11.76
C SER A 13 -1.88 -3.63 -12.84
N SER A 14 -2.76 -4.00 -13.77
CA SER A 14 -3.39 -3.05 -14.69
C SER A 14 -4.69 -2.51 -14.10
N VAL A 15 -4.96 -1.21 -14.29
CA VAL A 15 -6.12 -0.52 -13.70
C VAL A 15 -6.94 0.15 -14.79
N TYR A 16 -8.24 -0.11 -14.77
CA TYR A 16 -9.22 0.36 -15.73
C TYR A 16 -10.37 1.04 -15.02
N ARG A 17 -10.95 2.03 -15.69
CA ARG A 17 -12.14 2.75 -15.25
C ARG A 17 -13.28 2.50 -16.21
N PHE A 18 -14.41 2.04 -15.69
CA PHE A 18 -15.63 1.77 -16.45
C PHE A 18 -16.69 2.81 -16.09
N VAL A 19 -17.12 3.57 -17.09
CA VAL A 19 -18.26 4.47 -16.98
C VAL A 19 -19.48 3.76 -17.55
N LEU A 20 -20.42 3.40 -16.67
CA LEU A 20 -21.69 2.78 -17.05
C LEU A 20 -22.66 3.83 -17.57
N ASP A 21 -23.60 3.42 -18.43
CA ASP A 21 -24.65 4.32 -18.93
C ASP A 21 -25.76 4.56 -17.88
N SER A 22 -25.75 3.77 -16.81
CA SER A 22 -26.65 3.89 -15.65
C SER A 22 -26.11 4.89 -14.61
N PRO A 23 -26.99 5.54 -13.83
CA PRO A 23 -26.56 6.39 -12.72
C PRO A 23 -25.73 5.60 -11.68
N GLY A 24 -24.62 6.17 -11.22
CA GLY A 24 -23.75 5.59 -10.19
C GLY A 24 -22.30 6.04 -10.33
N PRO A 25 -21.44 5.73 -9.34
CA PRO A 25 -20.00 5.95 -9.50
C PRO A 25 -19.46 5.05 -10.62
N ALA A 26 -18.37 5.49 -11.26
CA ALA A 26 -17.63 4.62 -12.17
C ALA A 26 -17.08 3.40 -11.41
N ILE A 27 -16.74 2.35 -12.14
CA ILE A 27 -16.12 1.16 -11.56
C ILE A 27 -14.62 1.21 -11.83
N ILE A 28 -13.81 1.00 -10.80
CA ILE A 28 -12.38 0.75 -10.94
C ILE A 28 -12.16 -0.76 -10.94
N ALA A 29 -11.63 -1.28 -12.03
CA ALA A 29 -11.20 -2.67 -12.10
C ALA A 29 -9.69 -2.77 -12.10
N LYS A 30 -9.17 -3.62 -11.23
CA LYS A 30 -7.75 -3.93 -11.12
C LYS A 30 -7.53 -5.38 -11.53
N ASN A 31 -6.68 -5.59 -12.52
CA ASN A 31 -6.22 -6.89 -12.97
C ASN A 31 -4.85 -7.17 -12.33
N PHE A 32 -4.70 -8.30 -11.67
CA PHE A 32 -3.47 -8.73 -10.99
C PHE A 32 -2.65 -9.75 -11.81
N GLY A 33 -3.05 -10.06 -13.04
CA GLY A 33 -2.48 -11.11 -13.88
C GLY A 33 -2.73 -12.49 -13.28
N ASP A 34 -1.69 -13.34 -13.34
CA ASP A 34 -1.68 -14.70 -12.80
C ASP A 34 -1.63 -14.75 -11.26
N GLY A 35 -1.33 -13.61 -10.63
CA GLY A 35 -1.41 -13.41 -9.19
C GLY A 35 -2.78 -12.89 -8.76
N SER A 36 -3.11 -13.09 -7.48
CA SER A 36 -4.14 -12.28 -6.81
C SER A 36 -3.46 -11.51 -5.68
N ASP A 37 -3.96 -10.31 -5.33
CA ASP A 37 -3.62 -9.68 -4.06
C ASP A 37 -4.68 -10.07 -3.01
N PRO A 38 -4.45 -11.14 -2.22
CA PRO A 38 -5.42 -11.58 -1.22
C PRO A 38 -5.56 -10.55 -0.08
N VAL A 39 -4.56 -9.70 0.13
CA VAL A 39 -4.59 -8.67 1.17
C VAL A 39 -5.52 -7.55 0.74
N GLU A 40 -5.33 -7.00 -0.46
CA GLU A 40 -6.18 -5.93 -0.98
C GLU A 40 -7.64 -6.38 -1.12
N ARG A 41 -7.87 -7.59 -1.61
CA ARG A 41 -9.21 -8.19 -1.64
C ARG A 41 -9.81 -8.26 -0.24
N ASN A 42 -9.10 -8.82 0.73
CA ASN A 42 -9.59 -8.96 2.10
C ASN A 42 -9.92 -7.61 2.74
N VAL A 43 -9.10 -6.58 2.47
CA VAL A 43 -9.35 -5.21 2.96
C VAL A 43 -10.68 -4.68 2.43
N TYR A 44 -10.92 -4.73 1.12
CA TYR A 44 -12.17 -4.21 0.54
C TYR A 44 -13.40 -5.05 0.88
N GLU A 45 -13.26 -6.38 0.86
CA GLU A 45 -14.38 -7.31 1.01
C GLU A 45 -14.81 -7.45 2.48
N GLN A 46 -13.86 -7.49 3.41
CA GLN A 46 -14.11 -7.91 4.79
C GLN A 46 -13.79 -6.82 5.82
N VAL A 47 -12.83 -5.94 5.54
CA VAL A 47 -12.37 -4.97 6.56
C VAL A 47 -13.09 -3.64 6.44
N LEU A 48 -13.00 -2.94 5.30
CA LEU A 48 -13.61 -1.62 5.13
C LEU A 48 -15.12 -1.57 5.43
N PRO A 49 -15.94 -2.60 5.09
CA PRO A 49 -17.36 -2.60 5.43
C PRO A 49 -17.66 -2.57 6.94
N LEU A 50 -16.71 -3.01 7.78
CA LEU A 50 -16.86 -3.04 9.24
C LEU A 50 -16.45 -1.72 9.89
N VAL A 51 -15.48 -1.01 9.30
CA VAL A 51 -14.87 0.19 9.91
C VAL A 51 -15.71 1.46 9.74
N GLY A 52 -16.67 1.45 8.81
CA GLY A 52 -17.61 2.57 8.62
C GLY A 52 -16.95 3.88 8.19
N ILE A 53 -15.75 3.81 7.61
CA ILE A 53 -15.02 4.96 7.06
C ILE A 53 -15.31 5.13 5.56
N GLY A 54 -15.16 6.36 5.07
CA GLY A 54 -15.25 6.64 3.64
C GLY A 54 -14.18 5.87 2.86
N GLY A 55 -14.58 5.24 1.76
CA GLY A 55 -13.70 4.44 0.92
C GLY A 55 -14.46 3.85 -0.27
N PRO A 56 -13.78 3.15 -1.17
CA PRO A 56 -14.44 2.52 -2.30
C PRO A 56 -15.25 1.30 -1.82
N THR A 57 -16.43 1.11 -2.41
CA THR A 57 -17.28 -0.07 -2.18
C THR A 57 -16.74 -1.25 -2.96
N PHE A 58 -16.57 -2.40 -2.31
CA PHE A 58 -16.28 -3.66 -2.98
C PHE A 58 -17.46 -4.12 -3.85
N LEU A 59 -17.21 -4.33 -5.14
CA LEU A 59 -18.23 -4.76 -6.10
C LEU A 59 -18.10 -6.24 -6.50
N GLY A 60 -16.94 -6.85 -6.24
CA GLY A 60 -16.72 -8.27 -6.47
C GLY A 60 -15.35 -8.57 -7.06
N VAL A 61 -15.17 -9.85 -7.39
CA VAL A 61 -14.00 -10.38 -8.08
C VAL A 61 -14.41 -11.22 -9.27
N ALA A 62 -13.55 -11.30 -10.28
CA ALA A 62 -13.72 -12.23 -11.39
C ALA A 62 -12.40 -12.96 -11.67
N HIS A 63 -12.49 -14.23 -12.04
CA HIS A 63 -11.35 -15.06 -12.41
C HIS A 63 -11.53 -15.55 -13.84
N GLY A 64 -10.52 -15.36 -14.67
CA GLY A 64 -10.45 -15.85 -16.05
C GLY A 64 -9.22 -16.74 -16.26
N ASP A 65 -8.96 -17.12 -17.52
CA ASP A 65 -7.80 -17.95 -17.92
C ASP A 65 -6.46 -17.25 -17.62
N GLY A 66 -6.02 -17.30 -16.37
CA GLY A 66 -4.77 -16.70 -15.89
C GLY A 66 -4.88 -15.24 -15.44
N ASP A 67 -6.10 -14.71 -15.28
CA ASP A 67 -6.32 -13.34 -14.79
C ASP A 67 -7.20 -13.31 -13.53
N ALA A 68 -6.75 -12.58 -12.51
CA ALA A 68 -7.57 -12.22 -11.35
C ALA A 68 -7.96 -10.74 -11.38
N TRP A 69 -9.25 -10.46 -11.25
CA TRP A 69 -9.82 -9.12 -11.27
C TRP A 69 -10.50 -8.77 -9.95
N LEU A 70 -10.33 -7.53 -9.52
CA LEU A 70 -11.01 -6.91 -8.39
C LEU A 70 -11.74 -5.67 -8.86
N PHE A 71 -13.00 -5.52 -8.45
CA PHE A 71 -13.86 -4.41 -8.83
C PHE A 71 -14.27 -3.61 -7.59
N THR A 72 -14.12 -2.30 -7.69
CA THR A 72 -14.55 -1.36 -6.65
C THR A 72 -15.25 -0.15 -7.26
N SER A 73 -16.04 0.59 -6.47
CA SER A 73 -16.52 1.89 -6.92
C SER A 73 -15.38 2.91 -6.95
N GLU A 74 -15.38 3.80 -7.93
CA GLU A 74 -14.51 4.97 -7.94
C GLU A 74 -14.73 5.83 -6.70
N VAL A 75 -13.65 6.15 -6.00
CA VAL A 75 -13.64 7.22 -5.00
C VAL A 75 -13.55 8.54 -5.75
N THR A 76 -14.54 9.40 -5.56
CA THR A 76 -14.57 10.75 -6.12
C THR A 76 -14.33 11.76 -5.01
N GLY A 77 -13.71 12.89 -5.36
CA GLY A 77 -13.38 13.94 -4.41
C GLY A 77 -12.30 14.85 -4.97
N HIS A 78 -11.89 15.82 -4.16
CA HIS A 78 -10.76 16.68 -4.46
C HIS A 78 -9.47 16.02 -3.99
N ALA A 79 -8.40 16.18 -4.77
CA ALA A 79 -7.08 15.75 -4.34
C ALA A 79 -6.71 16.39 -3.00
N TYR A 80 -6.15 15.60 -2.10
CA TYR A 80 -5.69 16.08 -0.81
C TYR A 80 -4.60 17.17 -0.96
N ASP A 81 -4.74 18.24 -0.18
CA ASP A 81 -3.76 19.33 -0.10
C ASP A 81 -3.26 19.40 1.35
N GLU A 82 -1.98 19.07 1.55
CA GLU A 82 -1.35 19.11 2.87
C GLU A 82 -1.40 20.49 3.52
N LYS A 83 -1.46 21.57 2.71
CA LYS A 83 -1.45 22.95 3.19
C LYS A 83 -2.83 23.35 3.70
N ASN A 84 -3.89 22.69 3.23
CA ASN A 84 -5.25 22.95 3.66
C ASN A 84 -5.53 22.34 5.05
N PRO A 85 -5.79 23.15 6.10
CA PRO A 85 -6.08 22.64 7.44
C PRO A 85 -7.31 21.72 7.50
N ALA A 86 -8.33 21.99 6.70
CA ALA A 86 -9.54 21.17 6.68
C ALA A 86 -9.26 19.76 6.13
N HIS A 87 -8.40 19.66 5.11
CA HIS A 87 -8.01 18.37 4.52
C HIS A 87 -7.20 17.56 5.54
N ARG A 88 -6.26 18.21 6.25
CA ARG A 88 -5.49 17.56 7.33
C ARG A 88 -6.41 17.02 8.43
N SER A 89 -7.41 17.80 8.84
CA SER A 89 -8.38 17.37 9.86
C SER A 89 -9.23 16.19 9.38
N ALA A 90 -9.69 16.20 8.13
CA ALA A 90 -10.45 15.10 7.55
C ALA A 90 -9.62 13.80 7.47
N LEU A 91 -8.38 13.90 6.99
CA LEU A 91 -7.46 12.75 6.94
C LEU A 91 -7.13 12.23 8.35
N ALA A 92 -6.87 13.12 9.31
CA ALA A 92 -6.59 12.73 10.69
C ALA A 92 -7.80 12.03 11.34
N ASN A 93 -9.03 12.50 11.08
CA ASN A 93 -10.24 11.84 11.54
C ASN A 93 -10.41 10.46 10.92
N TRP A 94 -10.21 10.35 9.60
CA TRP A 94 -10.27 9.07 8.89
C TRP A 94 -9.26 8.05 9.45
N LEU A 95 -8.00 8.48 9.67
CA LEU A 95 -6.95 7.65 10.26
C LEU A 95 -7.26 7.30 11.71
N GLY A 96 -7.77 8.25 12.49
CA GLY A 96 -8.17 8.02 13.88
C GLY A 96 -9.23 6.93 13.98
N THR A 97 -10.26 6.98 13.13
CA THR A 97 -11.29 5.95 13.06
C THR A 97 -10.70 4.60 12.66
N LEU A 98 -9.94 4.55 11.56
CA LEU A 98 -9.27 3.33 11.11
C LEU A 98 -8.41 2.71 12.21
N HIS A 99 -7.68 3.54 12.96
CA HIS A 99 -6.76 3.05 13.99
C HIS A 99 -7.45 2.62 15.28
N SER A 100 -8.61 3.21 15.59
CA SER A 100 -9.35 2.95 16.82
C SER A 100 -10.27 1.73 16.72
N ASP A 101 -10.57 1.28 15.51
CA ASP A 101 -11.46 0.14 15.34
C ASP A 101 -10.76 -1.17 15.71
N VAL A 102 -11.37 -1.89 16.65
CA VAL A 102 -10.87 -3.14 17.25
C VAL A 102 -11.40 -4.38 16.54
N MET A 103 -12.26 -4.21 15.53
CA MET A 103 -12.98 -5.32 14.89
C MET A 103 -12.16 -6.13 13.88
N TRP A 104 -10.93 -5.73 13.57
CA TRP A 104 -10.07 -6.47 12.64
C TRP A 104 -9.20 -7.49 13.40
N GLU A 105 -9.33 -8.77 13.04
CA GLU A 105 -8.46 -9.81 13.56
C GLU A 105 -7.06 -9.71 12.89
N PRO A 106 -5.96 -9.63 13.67
CA PRO A 106 -4.60 -9.54 13.12
C PRO A 106 -4.21 -10.71 12.20
N ALA A 107 -4.84 -11.88 12.35
CA ALA A 107 -4.49 -13.09 11.62
C ALA A 107 -4.80 -13.04 10.11
N LYS A 108 -5.52 -12.02 9.63
CA LYS A 108 -5.91 -11.91 8.21
C LYS A 108 -5.16 -10.83 7.42
N LEU A 109 -4.36 -10.00 8.08
CA LEU A 109 -3.57 -8.96 7.43
C LEU A 109 -2.07 -9.24 7.64
N PRO A 110 -1.22 -8.88 6.65
CA PRO A 110 0.22 -9.07 6.79
C PRO A 110 0.75 -8.24 7.95
N ASP A 111 1.71 -8.79 8.69
CA ASP A 111 2.37 -8.03 9.74
C ASP A 111 3.15 -6.86 9.14
N LYS A 112 2.98 -5.69 9.76
CA LYS A 112 3.70 -4.45 9.46
C LYS A 112 4.35 -3.87 10.72
N SER A 113 4.68 -4.74 11.67
CA SER A 113 5.43 -4.40 12.87
C SER A 113 6.89 -3.99 12.54
N SER A 114 7.63 -3.56 13.56
CA SER A 114 9.08 -3.34 13.45
C SER A 114 9.80 -4.58 12.91
N ALA A 115 9.45 -5.78 13.36
CA ALA A 115 10.10 -7.02 12.90
C ALA A 115 10.03 -7.17 11.37
N HIS A 116 8.88 -6.88 10.76
CA HIS A 116 8.72 -6.92 9.30
C HIS A 116 9.71 -5.98 8.58
N TYR A 117 9.87 -4.75 9.06
CA TYR A 117 10.78 -3.79 8.43
C TYR A 117 12.26 -4.13 8.66
N LEU A 118 12.60 -4.76 9.79
CA LEU A 118 13.95 -5.30 10.01
C LEU A 118 14.26 -6.44 9.04
N GLU A 119 13.32 -7.35 8.79
CA GLU A 119 13.48 -8.41 7.80
C GLU A 119 13.67 -7.87 6.38
N LEU A 120 12.97 -6.79 6.01
CA LEU A 120 13.18 -6.09 4.74
C LEU A 120 14.59 -5.50 4.65
N LEU A 121 15.09 -4.90 5.74
CA LEU A 121 16.47 -4.40 5.81
C LEU A 121 17.48 -5.54 5.61
N HIS A 122 17.32 -6.65 6.32
CA HIS A 122 18.19 -7.83 6.19
C HIS A 122 18.15 -8.42 4.79
N SER A 123 16.96 -8.51 4.19
CA SER A 123 16.77 -9.00 2.83
C SER A 123 17.46 -8.09 1.80
N ALA A 124 17.34 -6.77 1.98
CA ALA A 124 18.05 -5.80 1.15
C ALA A 124 19.56 -5.97 1.26
N VAL A 125 20.11 -6.05 2.48
CA VAL A 125 21.55 -6.29 2.72
C VAL A 125 22.02 -7.59 2.07
N ALA A 126 21.24 -8.67 2.17
CA ALA A 126 21.60 -9.98 1.63
C ALA A 126 21.77 -9.99 0.09
N VAL A 127 21.02 -9.16 -0.65
CA VAL A 127 21.13 -9.08 -2.12
C VAL A 127 22.23 -8.13 -2.61
N MET A 128 22.73 -7.24 -1.74
CA MET A 128 23.73 -6.22 -2.13
C MET A 128 25.02 -6.79 -2.74
N PRO A 129 25.61 -7.90 -2.25
CA PRO A 129 26.81 -8.47 -2.88
C PRO A 129 26.58 -8.87 -4.35
N ALA A 130 25.38 -9.36 -4.68
CA ALA A 130 25.04 -9.73 -6.05
C ALA A 130 24.86 -8.48 -6.94
N ILE A 131 24.19 -7.44 -6.41
CA ILE A 131 24.04 -6.15 -7.09
C ILE A 131 25.40 -5.52 -7.34
N GLN A 132 26.29 -5.51 -6.34
CA GLN A 132 27.63 -4.95 -6.46
C GLN A 132 28.45 -5.65 -7.56
N ARG A 133 28.37 -6.98 -7.67
CA ARG A 133 29.03 -7.72 -8.75
C ARG A 133 28.49 -7.38 -10.14
N ARG A 134 27.19 -7.11 -10.28
CA ARG A 134 26.54 -6.85 -11.57
C ARG A 134 26.67 -5.38 -12.01
N GLU A 135 26.43 -4.46 -11.08
CA GLU A 135 26.18 -3.05 -11.39
C GLU A 135 27.36 -2.12 -11.08
N ALA A 136 28.30 -2.52 -10.22
CA ALA A 136 29.35 -1.63 -9.71
C ALA A 136 30.54 -1.44 -10.69
N LYS A 137 30.22 -1.25 -11.97
CA LYS A 137 31.17 -1.08 -13.09
C LYS A 137 31.95 0.23 -13.01
N THR A 138 31.45 1.22 -12.26
CA THR A 138 32.11 2.52 -12.08
C THR A 138 32.43 2.80 -10.61
N ALA A 139 33.43 3.64 -10.37
CA ALA A 139 33.77 4.08 -9.01
C ALA A 139 32.63 4.87 -8.34
N ARG A 140 31.82 5.59 -9.13
CA ARG A 140 30.64 6.31 -8.64
C ARG A 140 29.58 5.33 -8.11
N VAL A 141 29.25 4.29 -8.87
CA VAL A 141 28.25 3.30 -8.44
C VAL A 141 28.75 2.53 -7.21
N ARG A 142 30.02 2.10 -7.19
CA ARG A 142 30.64 1.49 -6.00
C ARG A 142 30.48 2.37 -4.76
N ARG A 143 30.80 3.66 -4.87
CA ARG A 143 30.66 4.61 -3.76
C ARG A 143 29.23 4.74 -3.26
N VAL A 144 28.25 4.78 -4.16
CA VAL A 144 26.83 4.85 -3.78
C VAL A 144 26.41 3.60 -3.01
N ILE A 145 26.79 2.41 -3.50
CA ILE A 145 26.54 1.13 -2.82
C ILE A 145 27.15 1.13 -1.41
N ASP A 146 28.41 1.56 -1.28
CA ASP A 146 29.09 1.61 0.02
C ASP A 146 28.42 2.61 0.98
N ILE A 147 27.88 3.72 0.47
CA ILE A 147 27.12 4.69 1.29
C ILE A 147 25.83 4.05 1.79
N VAL A 148 25.08 3.37 0.92
CA VAL A 148 23.81 2.71 1.27
C VAL A 148 24.04 1.64 2.34
N LEU A 149 25.05 0.77 2.16
CA LEU A 149 25.41 -0.25 3.14
C LEU A 149 25.72 0.36 4.51
N ARG A 150 26.52 1.44 4.56
CA ARG A 150 26.79 2.15 5.82
C ARG A 150 25.53 2.76 6.47
N GLN A 151 24.53 3.16 5.68
CA GLN A 151 23.26 3.62 6.24
C GLN A 151 22.44 2.45 6.79
N PHE A 152 22.45 1.30 6.13
CA PHE A 152 21.80 0.09 6.63
C PHE A 152 22.43 -0.38 7.95
N ASP A 153 23.76 -0.45 8.04
CA ASP A 153 24.45 -0.79 9.29
C ASP A 153 24.09 0.20 10.43
N ARG A 154 24.01 1.49 10.09
CA ARG A 154 23.61 2.52 11.06
C ARG A 154 22.16 2.34 11.51
N LEU A 155 21.25 2.07 10.59
CA LEU A 155 19.84 1.84 10.91
C LEU A 155 19.67 0.59 11.77
N GLU A 156 20.33 -0.51 11.41
CA GLU A 156 20.30 -1.77 12.16
C GLU A 156 20.87 -1.63 13.57
N SER A 157 21.99 -0.94 13.74
CA SER A 157 22.59 -0.68 15.07
C SER A 157 21.71 0.16 16.00
N HIS A 158 20.79 0.95 15.45
CA HIS A 158 19.81 1.72 16.24
C HIS A 158 18.43 1.04 16.31
N TRP A 159 18.27 -0.13 15.70
CA TRP A 159 17.00 -0.83 15.63
C TRP A 159 16.36 -1.13 16.99
N PRO A 160 17.11 -1.61 18.02
CA PRO A 160 16.52 -1.88 19.32
C PRO A 160 15.83 -0.66 19.94
N VAL A 161 16.43 0.52 19.76
CA VAL A 161 15.84 1.78 20.26
C VAL A 161 14.57 2.13 19.50
N LEU A 162 14.54 1.95 18.18
CA LEU A 162 13.32 2.16 17.38
C LEU A 162 12.21 1.19 17.78
N GLU A 163 12.56 -0.07 18.02
CA GLU A 163 11.64 -1.12 18.41
C GLU A 163 10.98 -0.85 19.77
N GLU A 164 11.71 -0.29 20.75
CA GLU A 164 11.14 0.13 22.03
C GLU A 164 9.98 1.13 21.84
N TYR A 165 10.14 2.12 20.95
CA TYR A 165 9.06 3.06 20.64
C TYR A 165 7.90 2.40 19.88
N CYS A 166 8.19 1.46 18.97
CA CYS A 166 7.17 0.76 18.19
C CYS A 166 6.31 -0.17 19.06
N ILE A 167 6.91 -0.92 19.99
CA ILE A 167 6.20 -1.85 20.88
C ILE A 167 5.29 -1.10 21.86
N ALA A 168 5.64 0.14 22.22
CA ALA A 168 4.80 0.98 23.08
C ALA A 168 3.50 1.46 22.39
N ALA A 169 3.45 1.44 21.05
CA ALA A 169 2.27 1.84 20.30
C ALA A 169 1.21 0.72 20.27
N PRO A 170 -0.10 1.04 20.34
CA PRO A 170 -1.15 0.05 20.16
C PRO A 170 -1.04 -0.64 18.80
N ARG A 171 -1.28 -1.96 18.77
CA ARG A 171 -1.41 -2.69 17.51
C ARG A 171 -2.69 -2.25 16.81
N THR A 172 -2.55 -1.75 15.60
CA THR A 172 -3.64 -1.21 14.80
C THR A 172 -3.50 -1.63 13.33
N MET A 173 -4.61 -1.63 12.60
CA MET A 173 -4.57 -1.64 11.14
C MET A 173 -3.96 -0.32 10.66
N VAL A 174 -3.20 -0.38 9.58
CA VAL A 174 -2.62 0.77 8.89
C VAL A 174 -2.88 0.65 7.38
N HIS A 175 -2.98 1.78 6.68
CA HIS A 175 -3.13 1.80 5.23
C HIS A 175 -1.90 1.21 4.50
N GLY A 176 -0.71 1.32 5.08
CA GLY A 176 0.54 0.75 4.55
C GLY A 176 1.25 1.63 3.51
N ASP A 177 0.53 2.46 2.75
CA ASP A 177 1.11 3.43 1.79
C ASP A 177 0.28 4.73 1.68
N LEU A 178 0.24 5.49 2.77
CA LEU A 178 -0.56 6.71 2.84
C LEU A 178 0.23 7.92 2.32
N VAL A 179 0.01 8.24 1.04
CA VAL A 179 0.63 9.36 0.32
C VAL A 179 -0.44 10.23 -0.32
N SER A 180 -0.14 11.51 -0.57
CA SER A 180 -1.15 12.50 -0.97
C SER A 180 -1.94 12.13 -2.23
N HIS A 181 -1.34 11.42 -3.19
CA HIS A 181 -2.01 10.98 -4.41
C HIS A 181 -2.98 9.82 -4.19
N ASN A 182 -2.94 9.16 -3.02
CA ASN A 182 -3.87 8.11 -2.61
C ASN A 182 -5.05 8.67 -1.79
N VAL A 183 -5.11 9.99 -1.56
CA VAL A 183 -6.12 10.61 -0.67
C VAL A 183 -6.98 11.59 -1.44
N PHE A 184 -8.29 11.39 -1.35
CA PHE A 184 -9.33 12.27 -1.87
C PHE A 184 -10.18 12.76 -0.70
N ILE A 185 -10.58 14.03 -0.74
CA ILE A 185 -11.44 14.72 0.26
C ILE A 185 -12.77 15.10 -0.38
#